data_AF-A0A8G0KYK0-F1
#
_entry.id   AF-A0A8G0KYK0-F1
#
_cell.length_a   1.000
_cell.length_b   1.000
_cell.length_c   1.000
_cell.angle_alpha   90.00
_cell.angle_beta   90.00
_cell.angle_gamma   90.00
#
_symmetry.space_group_name_H-M   'P 1'
#
loop_
_entity.id
_entity.type
_entity.pdbx_description
1 polymer ?
#
loop_
_entity_poly.entity_id
_entity_poly.type
_entity_poly.pdbx_seq_one_letter_code
_entity_poly.pdbx_strand_id
1 'polypeptide(L)'
;MQLQTVSPVISVQYMGYAGTVSFGNFPVSIGNIGVSMQQSSARLDFDLGLNLMESIGAGATARIGIKAKLHEENFRQKWKYDGLDLSAINIKADFSGFKMNGQLILMENDPTYGDGFSADLDVEVVSVVKVKAKAIFGKTTFKYWYFDASAKWPAVPSPFMINGFGGGAYYKMRRKEGISPTEFSPSGLSYIPDETRGLGLKALIYFHIGKEEVFDGEAGFEIAFNTSGGINTLAIFGKGGIMAKIPGLKSVSGLMNKVASSPAAMSSFMGVSESSLNGSFASKFLPKAKTSIPGEISDKVGINVEAAIEFDFQNKSMHGTFDVYINTPVIL
;
A
#
# COMPACT_ATOMS: atom_id res chain seq x y z
N MET A 1 -13.51 22.76 41.42
CA MET A 1 -12.18 22.20 41.78
C MET A 1 -12.24 21.77 43.23
N GLN A 2 -11.93 20.51 43.51
CA GLN A 2 -11.74 20.00 44.87
C GLN A 2 -10.27 19.62 44.99
N LEU A 3 -9.56 20.22 45.96
CA LEU A 3 -8.21 19.79 46.32
C LEU A 3 -8.34 18.55 47.21
N GLN A 4 -7.59 17.48 46.91
CA GLN A 4 -7.48 16.30 47.76
C GLN A 4 -6.02 16.03 48.16
N THR A 5 -5.83 15.42 49.33
CA THR A 5 -4.52 15.09 49.92
C THR A 5 -3.96 13.75 49.42
N VAL A 6 -4.69 13.04 48.56
CA VAL A 6 -4.30 11.77 47.96
C VAL A 6 -4.25 11.94 46.45
N SER A 7 -3.27 11.37 45.75
CA SER A 7 -3.18 11.54 44.28
C SER A 7 -4.41 10.96 43.56
N PRO A 8 -4.95 11.62 42.51
CA PRO A 8 -4.48 12.89 41.91
C PRO A 8 -4.91 14.14 42.70
N VAL A 9 -4.01 15.11 42.89
CA VAL A 9 -4.24 16.33 43.71
C VAL A 9 -5.28 17.28 43.09
N ILE A 10 -5.61 17.11 41.81
CA ILE A 10 -6.59 17.92 41.05
C ILE A 10 -7.72 17.02 40.58
N SER A 11 -8.97 17.46 40.81
CA SER A 11 -10.18 16.88 40.23
C SER A 11 -10.87 17.89 39.30
N VAL A 12 -11.14 17.46 38.06
CA VAL A 12 -11.81 18.26 37.02
C VAL A 12 -13.24 17.76 36.86
N GLN A 13 -14.21 18.64 37.15
CA GLN A 13 -15.63 18.33 37.02
C GLN A 13 -16.19 18.71 35.64
N TYR A 14 -15.70 19.80 35.06
CA TYR A 14 -16.14 20.30 33.75
C TYR A 14 -15.00 21.07 33.07
N MET A 15 -14.90 20.88 31.75
CA MET A 15 -14.12 21.73 30.86
C MET A 15 -14.96 22.07 29.63
N GLY A 16 -14.81 23.30 29.17
CA GLY A 16 -15.44 23.83 27.97
C GLY A 16 -14.60 24.97 27.42
N TYR A 17 -15.00 25.53 26.28
CA TYR A 17 -14.37 26.70 25.68
C TYR A 17 -15.43 27.78 25.41
N ALA A 18 -15.00 29.03 25.35
CA ALA A 18 -15.84 30.17 25.01
C ALA A 18 -15.25 30.92 23.81
N GLY A 19 -16.13 31.51 22.99
CA GLY A 19 -15.75 32.25 21.79
C GLY A 19 -15.56 31.38 20.55
N THR A 20 -15.11 32.01 19.47
CA THR A 20 -14.79 31.33 18.21
C THR A 20 -13.30 31.01 18.19
N VAL A 21 -12.97 29.79 17.81
CA VAL A 21 -11.58 29.36 17.58
C VAL A 21 -11.39 29.21 16.07
N SER A 22 -10.21 29.55 15.57
CA SER A 22 -9.86 29.40 14.16
C SER A 22 -8.46 28.80 14.00
N PHE A 23 -8.28 27.98 12.97
CA PHE A 23 -6.98 27.46 12.56
C PHE A 23 -6.73 27.82 11.10
N GLY A 24 -5.66 28.56 10.80
CA GLY A 24 -5.36 28.99 9.43
C GLY A 24 -6.48 29.82 8.78
N ASN A 25 -7.17 30.65 9.56
CA ASN A 25 -8.39 31.40 9.18
C ASN A 25 -9.64 30.55 8.88
N PHE A 26 -9.61 29.24 9.08
CA PHE A 26 -10.80 28.40 9.07
C PHE A 26 -11.41 28.36 10.48
N PRO A 27 -12.71 28.65 10.65
CA PRO A 27 -13.41 28.38 11.90
C PRO A 27 -13.28 26.89 12.26
N VAL A 28 -12.92 26.60 13.51
CA VAL A 28 -12.85 25.23 14.02
C VAL A 28 -13.96 24.99 15.03
N SER A 29 -14.58 23.83 14.99
CA SER A 29 -15.41 23.32 16.07
C SER A 29 -14.54 22.47 17.00
N ILE A 30 -14.67 22.69 18.31
CA ILE A 30 -14.04 21.87 19.33
C ILE A 30 -15.14 21.02 19.99
N GLY A 31 -14.94 19.71 20.03
CA GLY A 31 -15.87 18.75 20.63
C GLY A 31 -15.16 17.74 21.53
N ASN A 32 -15.95 16.96 22.27
CA ASN A 32 -15.47 15.80 23.04
C ASN A 32 -14.24 16.09 23.92
N ILE A 33 -14.27 17.21 24.65
CA ILE A 33 -13.20 17.64 25.54
C ILE A 33 -13.15 16.69 26.75
N GLY A 34 -12.01 16.04 26.95
CA GLY A 34 -11.77 15.12 28.07
C GLY A 34 -10.45 15.41 28.77
N VAL A 35 -10.42 15.25 30.09
CA VAL A 35 -9.18 15.32 30.86
C VAL A 35 -8.98 13.98 31.55
N SER A 36 -7.79 13.41 31.41
CA SER A 36 -7.34 12.28 32.21
C SER A 36 -6.11 12.69 33.02
N MET A 37 -6.03 12.20 34.26
CA MET A 37 -4.91 12.45 35.16
C MET A 37 -4.51 11.15 35.83
N GLN A 38 -3.21 10.84 35.84
CA GLN A 38 -2.63 9.67 36.48
C GLN A 38 -1.34 10.07 37.21
N GLN A 39 -1.38 10.08 38.54
CA GLN A 39 -0.25 10.42 39.43
C GLN A 39 0.50 11.70 39.03
N SER A 40 1.54 11.57 38.20
CA SER A 40 2.40 12.65 37.70
C SER A 40 2.21 12.99 36.22
N SER A 41 1.16 12.47 35.59
CA SER A 41 0.81 12.73 34.18
C SER A 41 -0.64 13.21 34.06
N ALA A 42 -0.87 14.09 33.09
CA ALA A 42 -2.18 14.58 32.73
C ALA A 42 -2.28 14.67 31.20
N ARG A 43 -3.49 14.53 30.68
CA ARG A 43 -3.77 14.61 29.26
C ARG A 43 -5.11 15.31 29.03
N LEU A 44 -5.11 16.31 28.13
CA LEU A 44 -6.28 17.01 27.65
C LEU A 44 -6.56 16.57 26.21
N ASP A 45 -7.66 15.86 25.99
CA ASP A 45 -8.11 15.41 24.68
C ASP A 45 -9.27 16.25 24.17
N PHE A 46 -9.28 16.55 22.88
CA PHE A 46 -10.43 17.15 22.21
C PHE A 46 -10.44 16.81 20.72
N ASP A 47 -11.63 16.79 20.14
CA ASP A 47 -11.83 16.65 18.71
C ASP A 47 -11.89 18.04 18.08
N LEU A 48 -11.22 18.22 16.94
CA LEU A 48 -11.31 19.37 16.06
C LEU A 48 -12.09 18.99 14.80
N GLY A 49 -13.06 19.81 14.43
CA GLY A 49 -13.75 19.75 13.14
C GLY A 49 -13.52 21.03 12.34
N LEU A 50 -13.24 20.88 11.05
CA LEU A 50 -13.10 21.97 10.10
C LEU A 50 -14.09 21.77 8.95
N ASN A 51 -14.83 22.83 8.64
CA ASN A 51 -15.52 22.91 7.35
C ASN A 51 -14.56 23.52 6.32
N LEU A 52 -14.34 22.82 5.22
CA LEU A 52 -13.39 23.22 4.17
C LEU A 52 -14.08 23.80 2.93
N MET A 53 -15.41 23.96 2.98
CA MET A 53 -16.21 24.48 1.87
C MET A 53 -17.40 25.29 2.41
N GLU A 54 -17.80 26.36 1.71
CA GLU A 54 -18.97 27.16 2.12
C GLU A 54 -20.27 26.33 2.12
N SER A 55 -20.38 25.35 1.22
CA SER A 55 -21.45 24.37 1.19
C SER A 55 -21.07 23.07 1.91
N ILE A 56 -22.07 22.23 2.18
CA ILE A 56 -21.84 20.85 2.63
C ILE A 56 -21.09 20.10 1.53
N GLY A 57 -20.02 19.40 1.90
CA GLY A 57 -19.34 18.52 0.94
C GLY A 57 -17.86 18.28 1.22
N ALA A 58 -17.17 19.14 1.96
CA ALA A 58 -15.76 18.92 2.32
C ALA A 58 -15.45 19.34 3.76
N GLY A 59 -14.76 18.49 4.50
CA GLY A 59 -14.38 18.78 5.88
C GLY A 59 -13.13 18.02 6.31
N ALA A 60 -12.57 18.43 7.44
CA ALA A 60 -11.49 17.72 8.10
C ALA A 60 -11.79 17.50 9.58
N THR A 61 -11.27 16.42 10.13
CA THR A 61 -11.36 16.11 11.55
C THR A 61 -10.01 15.67 12.09
N ALA A 62 -9.73 15.99 13.35
CA ALA A 62 -8.57 15.50 14.06
C ALA A 62 -8.92 15.32 15.54
N ARG A 63 -8.27 14.36 16.21
CA ARG A 63 -8.31 14.29 17.67
C ARG A 63 -6.92 14.57 18.22
N ILE A 64 -6.85 15.56 19.10
CA ILE A 64 -5.61 16.04 19.70
C ILE A 64 -5.65 15.76 21.20
N GLY A 65 -4.61 15.08 21.69
CA GLY A 65 -4.27 14.97 23.09
C GLY A 65 -3.07 15.86 23.42
N ILE A 66 -3.17 16.74 24.40
CA ILE A 66 -2.04 17.49 24.94
C ILE A 66 -1.57 16.78 26.20
N LYS A 67 -0.34 16.25 26.19
CA LYS A 67 0.27 15.55 27.33
C LYS A 67 0.96 16.57 28.24
N ALA A 68 0.86 16.37 29.54
CA ALA A 68 1.57 17.15 30.55
C ALA A 68 2.12 16.24 31.65
N LYS A 69 3.31 16.59 32.17
CA LYS A 69 3.92 15.95 33.33
C LYS A 69 4.02 16.91 34.50
N LEU A 70 3.81 16.36 35.69
CA LEU A 70 3.98 17.05 36.96
C LEU A 70 5.47 17.13 37.29
N HIS A 71 5.97 18.34 37.44
CA HIS A 71 7.30 18.61 37.99
C HIS A 71 7.15 19.26 39.35
N GLU A 72 7.94 18.79 40.31
CA GLU A 72 8.01 19.38 41.64
C GLU A 72 9.39 20.02 41.85
N GLU A 73 9.39 21.32 42.11
CA GLU A 73 10.60 22.11 42.40
C GLU A 73 10.30 22.99 43.61
N ASN A 74 11.13 22.94 44.66
CA ASN A 74 10.98 23.75 45.87
C ASN A 74 9.56 23.66 46.50
N PHE A 75 9.02 22.45 46.63
CA PHE A 75 7.66 22.18 47.14
C PHE A 75 6.53 22.85 46.32
N ARG A 76 6.80 23.22 45.07
CA ARG A 76 5.81 23.75 44.13
C ARG A 76 5.60 22.77 42.98
N GLN A 77 4.35 22.42 42.78
CA GLN A 77 3.89 21.60 41.66
C GLN A 77 3.68 22.46 40.42
N LYS A 78 4.30 22.05 39.30
CA LYS A 78 4.15 22.68 37.98
C LYS A 78 3.87 21.61 36.93
N TRP A 79 2.75 21.72 36.25
CA TRP A 79 2.48 20.91 35.06
C TRP A 79 3.24 21.51 33.87
N LYS A 80 4.15 20.72 33.29
CA LYS A 80 4.89 21.10 32.08
C LYS A 80 4.37 20.28 30.91
N TYR A 81 4.29 20.91 29.74
CA TYR A 81 3.95 20.24 28.48
C TYR A 81 4.94 19.09 28.22
N ASP A 82 4.41 17.93 27.84
CA ASP A 82 5.17 16.67 27.63
C ASP A 82 4.92 16.06 26.25
N GLY A 83 4.26 16.78 25.34
CA GLY A 83 4.05 16.35 23.96
C GLY A 83 2.60 16.44 23.51
N LEU A 84 2.39 16.10 22.23
CA LEU A 84 1.07 15.88 21.67
C LEU A 84 0.85 14.39 21.48
N ASP A 85 -0.41 13.98 21.50
CA ASP A 85 -0.89 12.73 20.92
C ASP A 85 -1.84 13.12 19.79
N LEU A 86 -1.53 12.73 18.56
CA LEU A 86 -2.37 13.02 17.41
C LEU A 86 -2.75 11.68 16.79
N SER A 87 -4.00 11.26 16.98
CA SER A 87 -4.44 9.93 16.52
C SER A 87 -4.46 9.83 14.99
N ALA A 88 -5.19 10.72 14.32
CA ALA A 88 -5.19 10.90 12.87
C ALA A 88 -5.85 12.24 12.49
N ILE A 89 -5.33 12.89 11.45
CA ILE A 89 -6.01 13.97 10.72
C ILE A 89 -6.70 13.32 9.52
N ASN A 90 -8.01 13.46 9.43
CA ASN A 90 -8.79 12.93 8.32
C ASN A 90 -9.35 14.10 7.51
N ILE A 91 -9.35 13.96 6.19
CA ILE A 91 -10.01 14.88 5.27
C ILE A 91 -11.01 14.07 4.46
N LYS A 92 -12.22 14.58 4.31
CA LYS A 92 -13.24 13.96 3.49
C LYS A 92 -13.89 15.00 2.60
N ALA A 93 -14.07 14.66 1.33
CA ALA A 93 -14.95 15.38 0.44
C ALA A 93 -15.85 14.43 -0.34
N ASP A 94 -17.12 14.76 -0.50
CA ASP A 94 -18.11 13.97 -1.21
C ASP A 94 -19.18 14.90 -1.80
N PHE A 95 -19.14 15.10 -3.11
CA PHE A 95 -20.12 15.93 -3.84
C PHE A 95 -20.06 15.64 -5.34
N SER A 96 -21.21 15.68 -6.03
CA SER A 96 -21.33 15.69 -7.50
C SER A 96 -20.48 14.64 -8.25
N GLY A 97 -20.42 13.40 -7.75
CA GLY A 97 -19.62 12.33 -8.37
C GLY A 97 -18.12 12.40 -8.11
N PHE A 98 -17.67 13.32 -7.24
CA PHE A 98 -16.33 13.39 -6.68
C PHE A 98 -16.35 12.87 -5.24
N LYS A 99 -15.44 11.95 -4.92
CA LYS A 99 -15.18 11.46 -3.57
C LYS A 99 -13.69 11.56 -3.28
N MET A 100 -13.34 12.03 -2.10
CA MET A 100 -11.99 12.07 -1.58
C MET A 100 -11.98 11.66 -0.12
N ASN A 101 -11.12 10.72 0.24
CA ASN A 101 -10.82 10.37 1.63
C ASN A 101 -9.32 10.42 1.82
N GLY A 102 -8.86 11.29 2.70
CA GLY A 102 -7.47 11.44 3.07
C GLY A 102 -7.28 11.18 4.56
N GLN A 103 -6.14 10.60 4.91
CA GLN A 103 -5.74 10.39 6.30
C GLN A 103 -4.25 10.70 6.46
N LEU A 104 -3.89 11.35 7.56
CA LEU A 104 -2.52 11.53 8.01
C LEU A 104 -2.40 11.07 9.45
N ILE A 105 -1.46 10.17 9.71
CA ILE A 105 -1.16 9.59 11.02
C ILE A 105 0.24 10.05 11.43
N LEU A 106 0.37 10.54 12.66
CA LEU A 106 1.66 10.73 13.31
C LEU A 106 2.06 9.41 13.98
N MET A 107 3.16 8.82 13.54
CA MET A 107 3.73 7.61 14.15
C MET A 107 4.65 8.04 15.29
N GLU A 108 4.42 7.50 16.49
CA GLU A 108 5.27 7.67 17.66
C GLU A 108 5.65 6.28 18.20
N ASN A 109 6.95 5.98 18.25
CA ASN A 109 7.49 4.70 18.69
C ASN A 109 6.85 3.47 18.00
N ASP A 110 6.52 3.56 16.71
CA ASP A 110 6.01 2.40 15.97
C ASP A 110 7.08 1.29 15.95
N PRO A 111 6.73 0.02 16.25
CA PRO A 111 7.71 -1.06 16.36
C PRO A 111 8.41 -1.39 15.03
N THR A 112 7.82 -1.05 13.89
CA THR A 112 8.38 -1.27 12.55
C THR A 112 8.94 0.01 11.95
N TYR A 113 8.21 1.12 12.11
CA TYR A 113 8.44 2.37 11.40
C TYR A 113 9.10 3.45 12.28
N GLY A 114 9.16 3.26 13.60
CA GLY A 114 9.65 4.27 14.54
C GLY A 114 8.78 5.51 14.52
N ASP A 115 9.42 6.68 14.48
CA ASP A 115 8.71 7.96 14.49
C ASP A 115 8.55 8.48 13.06
N GLY A 116 7.43 9.14 12.76
CA GLY A 116 7.23 9.71 11.42
C GLY A 116 5.80 10.05 11.08
N PHE A 117 5.53 10.11 9.78
CA PHE A 117 4.22 10.43 9.21
C PHE A 117 3.83 9.36 8.19
N SER A 118 2.60 8.88 8.28
CA SER A 118 1.97 8.05 7.25
C SER A 118 0.76 8.79 6.72
N ALA A 119 0.65 8.91 5.40
CA ALA A 119 -0.48 9.57 4.76
C ALA A 119 -1.06 8.70 3.65
N ASP A 120 -2.38 8.74 3.52
CA ASP A 120 -3.17 8.01 2.53
C ASP A 120 -4.16 8.96 1.86
N LEU A 121 -4.38 8.77 0.56
CA LEU A 121 -5.34 9.53 -0.22
C LEU A 121 -6.04 8.60 -1.22
N ASP A 122 -7.38 8.52 -1.14
CA ASP A 122 -8.25 7.88 -2.11
C ASP A 122 -9.12 8.96 -2.76
N VAL A 123 -9.05 9.08 -4.08
CA VAL A 123 -9.86 10.00 -4.89
C VAL A 123 -10.58 9.22 -5.97
N GLU A 124 -11.88 9.45 -6.08
CA GLU A 124 -12.73 8.83 -7.08
C GLU A 124 -13.56 9.90 -7.79
N VAL A 125 -13.41 9.98 -9.11
CA VAL A 125 -14.31 10.71 -9.99
C VAL A 125 -15.10 9.67 -10.76
N VAL A 126 -16.41 9.60 -10.48
CA VAL A 126 -17.30 8.56 -11.01
C VAL A 126 -17.16 8.45 -12.53
N SER A 127 -16.91 7.24 -13.00
CA SER A 127 -16.74 6.89 -14.42
C SER A 127 -15.58 7.59 -15.15
N VAL A 128 -14.70 8.30 -14.45
CA VAL A 128 -13.54 8.98 -15.05
C VAL A 128 -12.24 8.37 -14.56
N VAL A 129 -11.99 8.41 -13.24
CA VAL A 129 -10.71 7.97 -12.69
C VAL A 129 -10.83 7.60 -11.22
N LYS A 130 -10.07 6.60 -10.81
CA LYS A 130 -9.81 6.27 -9.41
C LYS A 130 -8.33 6.39 -9.13
N VAL A 131 -7.97 7.23 -8.18
CA VAL A 131 -6.59 7.49 -7.75
C VAL A 131 -6.43 7.04 -6.31
N LYS A 132 -5.35 6.33 -6.04
CA LYS A 132 -4.95 5.97 -4.68
C LYS A 132 -3.49 6.26 -4.49
N ALA A 133 -3.13 6.88 -3.37
CA ALA A 133 -1.75 7.20 -3.05
C ALA A 133 -1.47 6.99 -1.56
N LYS A 134 -0.24 6.56 -1.24
CA LYS A 134 0.28 6.46 0.12
C LYS A 134 1.68 7.05 0.16
N ALA A 135 1.98 7.74 1.25
CA ALA A 135 3.32 8.21 1.56
C ALA A 135 3.68 7.89 3.01
N ILE A 136 4.92 7.47 3.25
CA ILE A 136 5.46 7.29 4.59
C ILE A 136 6.81 7.99 4.64
N PHE A 137 7.00 8.83 5.64
CA PHE A 137 8.28 9.47 5.96
C PHE A 137 8.58 9.19 7.41
N GLY A 138 9.65 8.47 7.69
CA GLY A 138 9.91 8.06 9.07
C GLY A 138 11.39 7.90 9.39
N LYS A 139 11.62 7.61 10.67
CA LYS A 139 12.92 7.44 11.25
C LYS A 139 12.87 6.37 12.35
N THR A 140 13.67 5.32 12.18
CA THR A 140 14.04 4.39 13.25
C THR A 140 15.39 4.85 13.84
N THR A 141 16.46 4.09 13.64
CA THR A 141 17.86 4.53 13.81
C THR A 141 18.35 5.36 12.61
N PHE A 142 17.70 5.20 11.44
CA PHE A 142 17.98 5.91 10.19
C PHE A 142 16.69 6.50 9.60
N LYS A 143 16.83 7.52 8.74
CA LYS A 143 15.72 8.11 7.99
C LYS A 143 15.41 7.27 6.75
N TYR A 144 14.14 7.09 6.46
CA TYR A 144 13.64 6.38 5.29
C TYR A 144 12.37 7.06 4.77
N TRP A 145 11.98 6.76 3.53
CA TRP A 145 10.68 7.17 3.01
C TRP A 145 10.20 6.24 1.91
N TYR A 146 8.88 6.24 1.70
CA TYR A 146 8.17 5.49 0.68
C TYR A 146 7.04 6.35 0.14
N PHE A 147 6.82 6.30 -1.17
CA PHE A 147 5.63 6.84 -1.81
C PHE A 147 5.20 5.92 -2.94
N ASP A 148 3.90 5.63 -3.02
CA ASP A 148 3.29 5.03 -4.20
C ASP A 148 1.95 5.68 -4.54
N ALA A 149 1.61 5.58 -5.81
CA ALA A 149 0.32 5.99 -6.33
C ALA A 149 -0.12 5.07 -7.47
N SER A 150 -1.42 4.97 -7.67
CA SER A 150 -2.01 4.50 -8.92
C SER A 150 -3.16 5.39 -9.36
N ALA A 151 -3.40 5.34 -10.66
CA ALA A 151 -4.59 5.84 -11.29
C ALA A 151 -5.13 4.76 -12.22
N LYS A 152 -6.43 4.47 -12.14
CA LYS A 152 -7.13 3.58 -13.06
C LYS A 152 -8.32 4.32 -13.66
N TRP A 153 -8.55 4.16 -14.96
CA TRP A 153 -9.69 4.74 -15.68
C TRP A 153 -10.36 3.69 -16.56
N PRO A 154 -11.59 3.94 -17.04
CA PRO A 154 -12.27 3.00 -17.93
C PRO A 154 -11.50 2.78 -19.23
N ALA A 155 -11.49 1.54 -19.72
CA ALA A 155 -10.91 1.24 -21.02
C ALA A 155 -11.78 1.85 -22.15
N VAL A 156 -11.13 2.51 -23.10
CA VAL A 156 -11.68 2.93 -24.39
C VAL A 156 -11.40 1.84 -25.43
N PRO A 157 -12.35 1.53 -26.34
CA PRO A 157 -12.15 0.50 -27.35
C PRO A 157 -10.89 0.75 -28.22
N SER A 158 -9.88 -0.11 -28.08
CA SER A 158 -8.63 -0.07 -28.85
C SER A 158 -8.00 -1.46 -28.90
N PRO A 159 -7.31 -1.86 -29.98
CA PRO A 159 -6.59 -3.14 -30.06
C PRO A 159 -5.55 -3.33 -28.94
N PHE A 160 -4.96 -2.25 -28.46
CA PHE A 160 -4.11 -2.19 -27.28
C PHE A 160 -4.45 -0.92 -26.50
N MET A 161 -4.66 -1.05 -25.20
CA MET A 161 -4.93 0.10 -24.35
C MET A 161 -4.27 -0.04 -22.99
N ILE A 162 -3.61 1.02 -22.53
CA ILE A 162 -3.28 1.24 -21.13
C ILE A 162 -4.47 1.93 -20.46
N ASN A 163 -5.01 1.33 -19.41
CA ASN A 163 -6.14 1.86 -18.64
C ASN A 163 -5.80 2.04 -17.14
N GLY A 164 -4.53 1.95 -16.79
CA GLY A 164 -4.05 2.34 -15.47
C GLY A 164 -2.55 2.50 -15.43
N PHE A 165 -2.09 3.38 -14.56
CA PHE A 165 -0.69 3.53 -14.16
C PHE A 165 -0.58 3.28 -12.66
N GLY A 166 0.49 2.63 -12.26
CA GLY A 166 0.90 2.51 -10.86
C GLY A 166 2.38 2.78 -10.75
N GLY A 167 2.86 3.20 -9.59
CA GLY A 167 4.28 3.38 -9.40
C GLY A 167 4.60 4.04 -8.08
N GLY A 168 5.88 4.09 -7.77
CA GLY A 168 6.35 4.62 -6.52
C GLY A 168 7.85 4.70 -6.47
N ALA A 169 8.34 5.33 -5.42
CA ALA A 169 9.74 5.38 -5.10
C ALA A 169 9.94 5.19 -3.61
N TYR A 170 11.15 4.77 -3.24
CA TYR A 170 11.50 4.58 -1.84
C TYR A 170 12.97 4.86 -1.59
N TYR A 171 13.30 5.09 -0.33
CA TYR A 171 14.66 5.23 0.18
C TYR A 171 14.81 4.45 1.47
N LYS A 172 15.83 3.59 1.54
CA LYS A 172 16.11 2.73 2.70
C LYS A 172 14.92 1.91 3.13
N MET A 173 14.24 1.34 2.14
CA MET A 173 13.11 0.45 2.33
C MET A 173 13.31 -0.79 1.48
N ARG A 174 12.81 -1.92 1.97
CA ARG A 174 12.68 -3.14 1.16
C ARG A 174 11.23 -3.57 1.14
N ARG A 175 10.89 -4.31 0.11
CA ARG A 175 9.58 -4.97 0.02
C ARG A 175 9.45 -6.06 1.08
N LYS A 176 8.27 -6.18 1.69
CA LYS A 176 7.94 -7.31 2.58
C LYS A 176 7.90 -8.59 1.76
N GLU A 177 8.35 -9.68 2.38
CA GLU A 177 8.25 -11.01 1.80
C GLU A 177 6.78 -11.45 1.73
N GLY A 178 6.42 -12.25 0.72
CA GLY A 178 5.07 -12.79 0.59
C GLY A 178 4.05 -11.88 -0.10
N ILE A 179 4.44 -10.70 -0.61
CA ILE A 179 3.56 -9.81 -1.40
C ILE A 179 3.91 -9.92 -2.89
N SER A 180 2.93 -10.08 -3.81
CA SER A 180 3.21 -10.26 -5.24
C SER A 180 3.73 -8.98 -5.90
N PRO A 181 4.82 -8.96 -6.69
CA PRO A 181 5.35 -7.74 -7.34
C PRO A 181 4.34 -6.93 -8.14
N THR A 182 3.32 -7.62 -8.66
CA THR A 182 2.19 -7.04 -9.39
C THR A 182 1.08 -6.55 -8.48
N GLU A 183 1.03 -6.99 -7.21
CA GLU A 183 0.10 -6.48 -6.22
C GLU A 183 0.43 -5.01 -5.98
N PHE A 184 -0.44 -4.18 -6.56
CA PHE A 184 -0.60 -2.83 -6.07
C PHE A 184 -0.99 -2.96 -4.60
N SER A 185 -0.34 -2.18 -3.74
CA SER A 185 -0.86 -1.97 -2.41
C SER A 185 -1.62 -0.66 -2.40
N PRO A 186 -2.90 -0.66 -2.80
CA PRO A 186 -3.67 0.57 -2.80
C PRO A 186 -3.84 1.21 -1.42
N SER A 187 -3.44 0.53 -0.33
CA SER A 187 -3.46 1.09 1.03
C SER A 187 -2.68 0.30 2.11
N GLY A 188 -1.82 -0.67 1.80
CA GLY A 188 -1.27 -1.64 2.78
C GLY A 188 0.24 -1.92 2.71
N LEU A 189 1.03 -1.13 3.44
CA LEU A 189 2.41 -1.36 3.91
C LEU A 189 3.19 -2.50 3.23
N SER A 190 3.52 -2.36 1.94
CA SER A 190 4.30 -3.37 1.21
C SER A 190 5.81 -3.25 1.41
N TYR A 191 6.25 -2.19 2.09
CA TYR A 191 7.65 -1.90 2.32
C TYR A 191 7.92 -1.71 3.81
N ILE A 192 9.11 -2.11 4.26
CA ILE A 192 9.60 -1.95 5.64
C ILE A 192 11.00 -1.34 5.64
N PRO A 193 11.38 -0.60 6.70
CA PRO A 193 12.69 0.04 6.75
C PRO A 193 13.83 -0.98 6.63
N ASP A 194 14.80 -0.66 5.77
CA ASP A 194 16.01 -1.47 5.56
C ASP A 194 17.17 -0.54 5.19
N GLU A 195 18.09 -0.33 6.13
CA GLU A 195 19.24 0.56 5.96
C GLU A 195 20.24 0.10 4.90
N THR A 196 20.19 -1.18 4.51
CA THR A 196 21.09 -1.75 3.49
C THR A 196 20.65 -1.39 2.07
N ARG A 197 19.43 -0.85 1.91
CA ARG A 197 18.88 -0.42 0.62
C ARG A 197 19.12 1.06 0.37
N GLY A 198 19.38 1.42 -0.88
CA GLY A 198 19.45 2.81 -1.33
C GLY A 198 18.08 3.31 -1.78
N LEU A 199 18.08 4.02 -2.90
CA LEU A 199 16.86 4.42 -3.59
C LEU A 199 16.25 3.24 -4.36
N GLY A 200 14.95 3.29 -4.62
CA GLY A 200 14.31 2.41 -5.58
C GLY A 200 13.14 3.09 -6.27
N LEU A 201 12.85 2.66 -7.49
CA LEU A 201 11.76 3.15 -8.32
C LEU A 201 10.98 1.96 -8.86
N LYS A 202 9.65 2.08 -8.85
CA LYS A 202 8.71 1.11 -9.40
C LYS A 202 7.74 1.82 -10.33
N ALA A 203 7.45 1.22 -11.48
CA ALA A 203 6.42 1.66 -12.41
C ALA A 203 5.62 0.45 -12.88
N LEU A 204 4.32 0.60 -13.05
CA LEU A 204 3.40 -0.42 -13.53
C LEU A 204 2.38 0.18 -14.48
N ILE A 205 1.91 -0.64 -15.41
CA ILE A 205 0.80 -0.35 -16.29
C ILE A 205 -0.25 -1.46 -16.18
N TYR A 206 -1.51 -1.07 -16.24
CA TYR A 206 -2.63 -1.96 -16.53
C TYR A 206 -2.97 -1.80 -17.99
N PHE A 207 -3.10 -2.90 -18.72
CA PHE A 207 -3.40 -2.87 -20.14
C PHE A 207 -4.33 -4.00 -20.56
N HIS A 208 -5.01 -3.83 -21.70
CA HIS A 208 -5.84 -4.84 -22.32
C HIS A 208 -5.53 -4.96 -23.80
N ILE A 209 -5.74 -6.16 -24.36
CA ILE A 209 -5.61 -6.43 -25.79
C ILE A 209 -7.00 -6.80 -26.34
N GLY A 210 -7.51 -5.99 -27.26
CA GLY A 210 -8.87 -6.14 -27.78
C GLY A 210 -9.92 -5.62 -26.80
N LYS A 211 -10.84 -6.49 -26.35
CA LYS A 211 -11.80 -6.15 -25.30
C LYS A 211 -11.27 -6.57 -23.93
N GLU A 212 -11.72 -5.92 -22.87
CA GLU A 212 -11.34 -6.24 -21.49
C GLU A 212 -11.57 -7.73 -21.14
N GLU A 213 -12.59 -8.35 -21.75
CA GLU A 213 -12.93 -9.75 -21.55
C GLU A 213 -12.09 -10.74 -22.38
N VAL A 214 -11.20 -10.25 -23.25
CA VAL A 214 -10.34 -11.08 -24.11
C VAL A 214 -8.96 -11.26 -23.50
N PHE A 215 -8.34 -10.16 -23.08
CA PHE A 215 -7.06 -10.18 -22.41
C PHE A 215 -6.91 -8.98 -21.48
N ASP A 216 -6.64 -9.24 -20.21
CA ASP A 216 -6.21 -8.26 -19.23
C ASP A 216 -4.78 -8.54 -18.78
N GLY A 217 -3.98 -7.48 -18.65
CA GLY A 217 -2.57 -7.59 -18.36
C GLY A 217 -2.07 -6.50 -17.43
N GLU A 218 -1.06 -6.86 -16.65
CA GLU A 218 -0.27 -5.96 -15.82
C GLU A 218 1.19 -6.13 -16.21
N ALA A 219 1.90 -5.03 -16.42
CA ALA A 219 3.34 -5.03 -16.61
C ALA A 219 3.98 -4.05 -15.64
N GLY A 220 5.15 -4.42 -15.13
CA GLY A 220 5.88 -3.73 -14.09
C GLY A 220 7.36 -3.65 -14.41
N PHE A 221 7.96 -2.57 -13.91
CA PHE A 221 9.37 -2.26 -13.96
C PHE A 221 9.81 -1.86 -12.55
N GLU A 222 10.93 -2.39 -12.08
CA GLU A 222 11.55 -1.98 -10.83
C GLU A 222 13.05 -1.81 -11.01
N ILE A 223 13.60 -0.76 -10.41
CA ILE A 223 15.05 -0.55 -10.28
C ILE A 223 15.37 -0.21 -8.84
N ALA A 224 16.35 -0.91 -8.26
CA ALA A 224 16.80 -0.72 -6.89
C ALA A 224 18.29 -0.42 -6.86
N PHE A 225 18.68 0.57 -6.06
CA PHE A 225 20.06 1.03 -5.87
C PHE A 225 20.60 0.62 -4.50
N ASN A 226 21.92 0.46 -4.37
CA ASN A 226 22.60 0.39 -3.07
C ASN A 226 22.80 1.78 -2.47
N THR A 227 23.27 1.80 -1.23
CA THR A 227 23.61 3.00 -0.46
C THR A 227 24.73 3.84 -1.09
N SER A 228 25.55 3.27 -1.96
CA SER A 228 26.61 3.97 -2.72
C SER A 228 26.14 4.50 -4.08
N GLY A 229 24.86 4.33 -4.43
CA GLY A 229 24.28 4.79 -5.69
C GLY A 229 24.48 3.87 -6.90
N GLY A 230 25.11 2.70 -6.71
CA GLY A 230 25.17 1.68 -7.75
C GLY A 230 23.83 0.94 -7.89
N ILE A 231 23.56 0.37 -9.06
CA ILE A 231 22.37 -0.45 -9.28
C ILE A 231 22.58 -1.80 -8.59
N ASN A 232 21.62 -2.22 -7.77
CA ASN A 232 21.56 -3.56 -7.20
C ASN A 232 20.75 -4.49 -8.09
N THR A 233 19.55 -4.05 -8.46
CA THR A 233 18.57 -4.89 -9.15
C THR A 233 17.82 -4.07 -10.19
N LEU A 234 17.56 -4.70 -11.33
CA LEU A 234 16.63 -4.22 -12.37
C LEU A 234 15.68 -5.36 -12.70
N ALA A 235 14.37 -5.14 -12.59
CA ALA A 235 13.37 -6.16 -12.86
C ALA A 235 12.30 -5.64 -13.82
N ILE A 236 11.88 -6.50 -14.75
CA ILE A 236 10.69 -6.32 -15.58
C ILE A 236 9.82 -7.55 -15.33
N PHE A 237 8.56 -7.35 -14.99
CA PHE A 237 7.65 -8.44 -14.69
C PHE A 237 6.25 -8.13 -15.18
N GLY A 238 5.42 -9.14 -15.32
CA GLY A 238 4.04 -8.94 -15.71
C GLY A 238 3.23 -10.21 -15.58
N LYS A 239 1.92 -10.04 -15.57
CA LYS A 239 0.95 -11.13 -15.62
C LYS A 239 -0.15 -10.76 -16.59
N GLY A 240 -0.80 -11.75 -17.18
CA GLY A 240 -1.97 -11.52 -18.00
C GLY A 240 -2.87 -12.74 -18.08
N GLY A 241 -4.17 -12.48 -18.18
CA GLY A 241 -5.21 -13.50 -18.26
C GLY A 241 -5.94 -13.43 -19.59
N ILE A 242 -6.19 -14.58 -20.20
CA ILE A 242 -7.15 -14.76 -21.28
C ILE A 242 -8.43 -15.30 -20.65
N MET A 243 -9.48 -14.48 -20.59
CA MET A 243 -10.76 -14.88 -20.03
C MET A 243 -11.66 -15.57 -21.07
N ALA A 244 -12.29 -16.68 -20.67
CA ALA A 244 -13.01 -17.62 -21.55
C ALA A 244 -14.39 -17.16 -22.05
N LYS A 245 -14.58 -15.87 -22.40
CA LYS A 245 -15.75 -15.42 -23.16
C LYS A 245 -15.33 -14.97 -24.56
N ILE A 246 -14.84 -15.92 -25.36
CA ILE A 246 -14.69 -15.73 -26.80
C ILE A 246 -15.92 -16.36 -27.48
N PRO A 247 -16.91 -15.57 -27.96
CA PRO A 247 -18.01 -16.09 -28.74
C PRO A 247 -17.45 -16.74 -30.01
N GLY A 248 -17.62 -18.05 -30.16
CA GLY A 248 -17.12 -18.80 -31.32
C GLY A 248 -15.93 -19.73 -31.05
N LEU A 249 -15.30 -19.68 -29.88
CA LEU A 249 -14.45 -20.80 -29.44
C LEU A 249 -15.36 -21.93 -28.97
N LYS A 250 -15.57 -22.93 -29.83
CA LYS A 250 -16.01 -24.25 -29.39
C LYS A 250 -15.00 -24.75 -28.37
N SER A 251 -15.37 -24.67 -27.09
CA SER A 251 -14.73 -25.20 -25.88
C SER A 251 -13.20 -25.15 -25.83
N VAL A 252 -12.64 -24.55 -24.78
CA VAL A 252 -11.23 -24.71 -24.38
C VAL A 252 -10.80 -26.20 -24.39
N SER A 253 -11.74 -27.12 -24.15
CA SER A 253 -11.63 -28.56 -24.32
C SER A 253 -11.16 -29.02 -25.71
N GLY A 254 -11.51 -28.34 -26.81
CA GLY A 254 -11.09 -28.67 -28.16
C GLY A 254 -9.63 -28.31 -28.47
N LEU A 255 -9.13 -27.22 -27.88
CA LEU A 255 -7.70 -26.86 -27.94
C LEU A 255 -6.88 -27.80 -27.05
N MET A 256 -7.40 -28.13 -25.87
CA MET A 256 -6.77 -29.06 -24.93
C MET A 256 -6.70 -30.48 -25.50
N ASN A 257 -7.75 -30.94 -26.19
CA ASN A 257 -7.72 -32.22 -26.91
C ASN A 257 -6.67 -32.21 -28.02
N LYS A 258 -6.48 -31.09 -28.74
CA LYS A 258 -5.41 -30.98 -29.76
C LYS A 258 -4.01 -31.01 -29.16
N VAL A 259 -3.78 -30.32 -28.04
CA VAL A 259 -2.49 -30.33 -27.32
C VAL A 259 -2.22 -31.70 -26.70
N ALA A 260 -3.21 -32.32 -26.05
CA ALA A 260 -3.13 -33.65 -25.46
C ALA A 260 -2.97 -34.76 -26.51
N SER A 261 -3.54 -34.59 -27.71
CA SER A 261 -3.40 -35.53 -28.83
C SER A 261 -2.09 -35.40 -29.61
N SER A 262 -1.25 -34.40 -29.28
CA SER A 262 0.04 -34.18 -29.94
C SER A 262 1.19 -34.48 -28.98
N PRO A 263 1.87 -35.64 -29.13
CA PRO A 263 2.97 -36.04 -28.25
C PRO A 263 4.12 -35.02 -28.18
N ALA A 264 4.37 -34.28 -29.27
CA ALA A 264 5.39 -33.24 -29.34
C ALA A 264 4.97 -31.93 -28.66
N ALA A 265 3.69 -31.56 -28.73
CA ALA A 265 3.17 -30.41 -28.00
C ALA A 265 3.06 -30.73 -26.51
N MET A 266 2.63 -31.94 -26.16
CA MET A 266 2.56 -32.44 -24.79
C MET A 266 3.96 -32.58 -24.17
N SER A 267 4.99 -33.06 -24.90
CA SER A 267 6.35 -33.13 -24.37
C SER A 267 7.05 -31.78 -24.24
N SER A 268 6.71 -30.81 -25.11
CA SER A 268 7.19 -29.43 -25.00
C SER A 268 6.48 -28.66 -23.87
N PHE A 269 5.22 -29.02 -23.58
CA PHE A 269 4.42 -28.47 -22.48
C PHE A 269 4.73 -29.14 -21.13
N MET A 270 4.98 -30.45 -21.11
CA MET A 270 5.37 -31.24 -19.92
C MET A 270 6.89 -31.38 -19.76
N GLY A 271 7.69 -30.61 -20.50
CA GLY A 271 9.14 -30.72 -20.65
C GLY A 271 9.98 -30.42 -19.41
N VAL A 272 9.42 -30.55 -18.20
CA VAL A 272 10.16 -30.60 -16.94
C VAL A 272 9.79 -31.90 -16.23
N SER A 273 10.50 -32.99 -16.54
CA SER A 273 10.42 -34.22 -15.73
C SER A 273 11.25 -34.05 -14.46
N GLU A 274 10.84 -34.67 -13.35
CA GLU A 274 11.56 -34.62 -12.06
C GLU A 274 13.03 -35.07 -12.16
N SER A 275 13.37 -35.92 -13.14
CA SER A 275 14.74 -36.34 -13.42
C SER A 275 15.64 -35.24 -14.01
N SER A 276 15.07 -34.14 -14.50
CA SER A 276 15.78 -32.94 -14.99
C SER A 276 16.22 -32.00 -13.85
N LEU A 277 15.79 -32.28 -12.62
CA LEU A 277 15.98 -31.41 -11.45
C LEU A 277 17.26 -31.72 -10.65
N ASN A 278 18.01 -32.76 -11.01
CA ASN A 278 19.27 -33.09 -10.37
C ASN A 278 20.45 -32.52 -11.15
N GLY A 279 20.71 -31.23 -10.93
CA GLY A 279 21.91 -30.59 -11.47
C GLY A 279 21.86 -29.06 -11.42
N SER A 280 22.44 -28.49 -10.35
CA SER A 280 23.05 -27.16 -10.29
C SER A 280 22.23 -25.87 -10.54
N PHE A 281 21.03 -25.91 -11.14
CA PHE A 281 20.25 -24.69 -11.43
C PHE A 281 18.80 -24.76 -10.92
N ALA A 282 18.13 -25.89 -11.11
CA ALA A 282 16.71 -26.02 -10.74
C ALA A 282 16.48 -26.01 -9.21
N SER A 283 17.31 -26.70 -8.43
CA SER A 283 17.13 -26.86 -6.97
C SER A 283 17.45 -25.61 -6.14
N LYS A 284 18.24 -24.66 -6.66
CA LYS A 284 18.57 -23.40 -5.97
C LYS A 284 17.70 -22.21 -6.39
N PHE A 285 17.12 -22.23 -7.59
CA PHE A 285 16.48 -21.05 -8.18
C PHE A 285 14.97 -21.20 -8.46
N LEU A 286 14.41 -22.43 -8.55
CA LEU A 286 12.96 -22.63 -8.57
C LEU A 286 12.24 -22.14 -7.31
N PRO A 287 12.82 -22.26 -6.08
CA PRO A 287 12.23 -21.65 -4.90
C PRO A 287 12.22 -20.12 -4.99
N LYS A 288 13.24 -19.52 -5.63
CA LYS A 288 13.34 -18.06 -5.79
C LYS A 288 12.36 -17.50 -6.82
N ALA A 289 12.12 -18.22 -7.92
CA ALA A 289 11.07 -17.89 -8.89
C ALA A 289 9.66 -18.02 -8.26
N LYS A 290 9.42 -19.05 -7.43
CA LYS A 290 8.16 -19.20 -6.67
C LYS A 290 7.97 -18.17 -5.55
N THR A 291 9.03 -17.63 -4.97
CA THR A 291 8.93 -16.50 -4.01
C THR A 291 8.74 -15.14 -4.67
N SER A 292 8.97 -15.02 -5.98
CA SER A 292 8.73 -13.80 -6.75
C SER A 292 7.27 -13.62 -7.14
N ILE A 293 6.39 -14.61 -6.92
CA ILE A 293 4.94 -14.49 -7.13
C ILE A 293 4.16 -15.27 -6.05
N PRO A 294 3.94 -14.69 -4.87
CA PRO A 294 2.91 -15.15 -3.94
C PRO A 294 1.54 -14.57 -4.34
N GLY A 295 0.61 -15.42 -4.80
CA GLY A 295 -0.79 -15.05 -5.06
C GLY A 295 -1.54 -16.11 -5.87
N GLU A 296 -2.73 -16.53 -5.40
CA GLU A 296 -3.54 -17.56 -6.06
C GLU A 296 -4.20 -17.04 -7.35
N ILE A 297 -3.54 -17.25 -8.50
CA ILE A 297 -4.20 -17.16 -9.82
C ILE A 297 -4.85 -18.51 -10.20
N SER A 298 -4.56 -19.56 -9.43
CA SER A 298 -5.09 -20.93 -9.53
C SER A 298 -6.61 -21.01 -9.70
N ASP A 299 -7.37 -20.01 -9.25
CA ASP A 299 -8.83 -20.17 -9.11
C ASP A 299 -9.64 -19.51 -10.24
N LYS A 300 -9.00 -18.74 -11.14
CA LYS A 300 -9.69 -18.09 -12.26
C LYS A 300 -9.66 -18.96 -13.52
N VAL A 301 -10.84 -19.32 -14.01
CA VAL A 301 -11.04 -20.05 -15.28
C VAL A 301 -10.47 -19.26 -16.45
N GLY A 302 -9.55 -19.87 -17.22
CA GLY A 302 -8.86 -19.22 -18.32
C GLY A 302 -7.42 -19.70 -18.49
N ILE A 303 -6.68 -19.04 -19.38
CA ILE A 303 -5.22 -19.18 -19.51
C ILE A 303 -4.60 -17.96 -18.84
N ASN A 304 -3.80 -18.17 -17.81
CA ASN A 304 -3.08 -17.11 -17.12
C ASN A 304 -1.59 -17.29 -17.36
N VAL A 305 -0.88 -16.19 -17.59
CA VAL A 305 0.55 -16.16 -17.86
C VAL A 305 1.21 -15.20 -16.90
N GLU A 306 2.37 -15.57 -16.40
CA GLU A 306 3.24 -14.72 -15.60
C GLU A 306 4.65 -14.77 -16.17
N ALA A 307 5.32 -13.62 -16.21
CA ALA A 307 6.68 -13.51 -16.68
C ALA A 307 7.45 -12.54 -15.81
N ALA A 308 8.71 -12.86 -15.48
CA ALA A 308 9.61 -11.91 -14.86
C ALA A 308 11.04 -12.12 -15.34
N ILE A 309 11.78 -11.04 -15.51
CA ILE A 309 13.21 -11.00 -15.75
C ILE A 309 13.81 -10.06 -14.70
N GLU A 310 14.80 -10.56 -13.97
CA GLU A 310 15.53 -9.83 -12.95
C GLU A 310 17.03 -9.88 -13.25
N PHE A 311 17.68 -8.73 -13.25
CA PHE A 311 19.12 -8.58 -13.27
C PHE A 311 19.60 -8.25 -11.87
N ASP A 312 20.41 -9.13 -11.28
CA ASP A 312 21.07 -8.93 -9.99
C ASP A 312 22.54 -8.56 -10.24
N PHE A 313 22.82 -7.26 -10.16
CA PHE A 313 24.14 -6.71 -10.41
C PHE A 313 25.12 -6.97 -9.26
N GLN A 314 24.62 -7.25 -8.05
CA GLN A 314 25.47 -7.60 -6.91
C GLN A 314 26.06 -8.99 -7.10
N ASN A 315 25.23 -9.94 -7.52
CA ASN A 315 25.62 -11.33 -7.72
C ASN A 315 26.06 -11.65 -9.16
N LYS A 316 26.03 -10.65 -10.05
CA LYS A 316 26.34 -10.78 -11.49
C LYS A 316 25.51 -11.88 -12.14
N SER A 317 24.23 -11.95 -11.81
CA SER A 317 23.31 -12.96 -12.32
C SER A 317 22.09 -12.33 -12.99
N MET A 318 21.48 -13.11 -13.88
CA MET A 318 20.20 -12.81 -14.48
C MET A 318 19.27 -14.00 -14.22
N HIS A 319 18.07 -13.71 -13.77
CA HIS A 319 17.03 -14.69 -13.49
C HIS A 319 15.81 -14.37 -14.34
N GLY A 320 15.25 -15.39 -14.98
CA GLY A 320 14.02 -15.28 -15.75
C GLY A 320 13.07 -16.39 -15.37
N THR A 321 11.78 -16.06 -15.25
CA THR A 321 10.69 -17.03 -15.09
C THR A 321 9.58 -16.72 -16.08
N PHE A 322 8.92 -17.78 -16.54
CA PHE A 322 7.75 -17.71 -17.37
C PHE A 322 6.85 -18.88 -17.00
N ASP A 323 5.70 -18.57 -16.42
CA ASP A 323 4.77 -19.54 -15.87
C ASP A 323 3.42 -19.42 -16.59
N VAL A 324 2.81 -20.57 -16.89
CA VAL A 324 1.50 -20.63 -17.58
C VAL A 324 0.58 -21.54 -16.79
N TYR A 325 -0.59 -21.00 -16.43
CA TYR A 325 -1.65 -21.71 -15.72
C TYR A 325 -2.86 -21.86 -16.64
N ILE A 326 -3.44 -23.06 -16.70
CA ILE A 326 -4.65 -23.34 -17.46
C ILE A 326 -5.68 -23.90 -16.50
N ASN A 327 -6.69 -23.09 -16.16
CA ASN A 327 -7.73 -23.47 -15.22
C ASN A 327 -9.05 -23.65 -15.97
N THR A 328 -9.68 -24.80 -15.77
CA THR A 328 -10.99 -25.13 -16.35
C THR A 328 -12.07 -25.11 -15.27
N PRO A 329 -13.33 -24.80 -15.63
CA PRO A 329 -14.42 -24.91 -14.67
C PRO A 329 -14.57 -26.38 -14.26
N VAL A 330 -14.68 -26.64 -12.95
CA VAL A 330 -15.01 -27.96 -12.41
C VAL A 330 -16.43 -28.29 -12.86
N ILE A 331 -16.58 -29.31 -13.71
CA ILE A 331 -17.88 -29.88 -14.06
C ILE A 331 -18.24 -30.84 -12.92
N LEU A 332 -19.17 -30.44 -12.05
CA LEU A 332 -19.90 -31.34 -11.15
C LEU A 332 -21.07 -31.97 -11.90
#